data_AF-A0A1G0JC67-F1
#
_entry.id   AF-A0A1G0JC67-F1
#
_cell.length_a   1.000
_cell.length_b   1.000
_cell.length_c   1.000
_cell.angle_alpha   90.00
_cell.angle_beta   90.00
_cell.angle_gamma   90.00
#
_symmetry.space_group_name_H-M   'P 1'
#
loop_
_entity.id
_entity.type
_entity.pdbx_description
1 polymer ?
#
loop_
_entity_poly.entity_id
_entity_poly.type
_entity_poly.pdbx_seq_one_letter_code
_entity_poly.pdbx_strand_id
1 'polypeptide(L)'
;MPPKDQFMMMNLYRLNSQYRRVLLLAAALMLAGCASSGSEQGAPEQGTVIEAQRIAEAAAAARAAEERARIAAAEAERERQAAAARQQAEQRAQAEAAAQAQAEREAAARAQAAAEQRQRQAEAAQVARIAELEAEIAAARASTGTVATANGKLEEAIAAAEELLEVLNAEQLKYGNTNAAGEPVEPLQKELIADLEARKDSLKQEAQALTQQ
;
A
#
# COMPACT_ATOMS: atom_id res chain seq x y z
N MET A 1 -21.06 -9.56 -27.36
CA MET A 1 -19.79 -9.39 -28.10
C MET A 1 -19.49 -10.68 -28.85
N PRO A 2 -19.51 -10.69 -30.19
CA PRO A 2 -19.22 -11.90 -30.98
C PRO A 2 -17.70 -12.09 -31.19
N PRO A 3 -17.22 -13.33 -31.41
CA PRO A 3 -15.80 -13.62 -31.61
C PRO A 3 -15.32 -13.23 -33.03
N LYS A 4 -14.10 -12.68 -33.09
CA LYS A 4 -13.47 -12.05 -34.26
C LYS A 4 -12.86 -13.01 -35.29
N ASP A 5 -13.01 -14.32 -35.13
CA ASP A 5 -12.20 -15.30 -35.90
C ASP A 5 -12.82 -15.78 -37.22
N GLN A 6 -13.97 -15.25 -37.64
CA GLN A 6 -14.62 -15.69 -38.89
C GLN A 6 -14.22 -14.91 -40.15
N PHE A 7 -13.48 -13.80 -40.05
CA PHE A 7 -13.22 -12.93 -41.22
C PHE A 7 -11.92 -13.23 -41.99
N MET A 8 -11.04 -14.10 -41.49
CA MET A 8 -9.73 -14.35 -42.15
C MET A 8 -9.71 -15.51 -43.16
N MET A 9 -10.67 -16.45 -43.14
CA MET A 9 -10.63 -17.61 -44.04
C MET A 9 -11.18 -17.38 -45.45
N MET A 10 -11.92 -16.29 -45.70
CA MET A 10 -12.56 -16.08 -47.01
C MET A 10 -11.70 -15.30 -48.03
N ASN A 11 -10.54 -14.78 -47.63
CA ASN A 11 -9.67 -13.99 -48.51
C ASN A 11 -8.57 -14.81 -49.22
N LEU A 12 -8.28 -16.04 -48.77
CA LEU A 12 -7.23 -16.88 -49.35
C LEU A 12 -7.67 -17.65 -50.61
N TYR A 13 -8.97 -17.88 -50.80
CA TYR A 13 -9.48 -18.64 -51.95
C TYR A 13 -9.64 -17.83 -53.24
N ARG A 14 -9.80 -16.49 -53.17
CA ARG A 14 -9.93 -15.64 -54.38
C ARG A 14 -8.60 -15.30 -55.06
N LEU A 15 -7.49 -15.30 -54.32
CA LEU A 15 -6.17 -14.94 -54.85
C LEU A 15 -5.60 -16.01 -55.79
N ASN A 16 -5.84 -17.29 -55.51
CA ASN A 16 -5.29 -18.42 -56.27
C ASN A 16 -5.91 -18.56 -57.68
N SER A 17 -7.13 -18.05 -57.89
CA SER A 17 -7.82 -18.05 -59.20
C SER A 17 -7.27 -16.99 -60.17
N GLN A 18 -6.84 -15.84 -59.63
CA GLN A 18 -6.26 -14.74 -60.42
C GLN A 18 -4.86 -15.12 -60.96
N TYR A 19 -4.03 -15.81 -60.16
CA TYR A 19 -2.70 -16.27 -60.58
C TYR A 19 -2.77 -17.29 -61.73
N ARG A 20 -3.76 -18.19 -61.75
CA ARG A 20 -3.93 -19.17 -62.84
C ARG A 20 -4.27 -18.55 -64.20
N ARG A 21 -5.02 -17.44 -64.22
CA ARG A 21 -5.41 -16.76 -65.47
C ARG A 21 -4.26 -15.96 -66.09
N VAL A 22 -3.42 -15.34 -65.26
CA VAL A 22 -2.22 -14.63 -65.72
C VAL A 22 -1.16 -15.60 -66.26
N LEU A 23 -1.02 -16.77 -65.65
CA LEU A 23 0.00 -17.75 -66.04
C LEU A 23 -0.33 -18.46 -67.37
N LEU A 24 -1.62 -18.64 -67.71
CA LEU A 24 -2.05 -19.15 -69.02
C LEU A 24 -1.89 -18.13 -70.15
N LEU A 25 -1.97 -16.83 -69.86
CA LEU A 25 -1.80 -15.75 -70.84
C LEU A 25 -0.32 -15.53 -71.21
N ALA A 26 0.60 -15.81 -70.28
CA ALA A 26 2.04 -15.74 -70.51
C ALA A 26 2.57 -16.91 -71.39
N ALA A 27 1.95 -18.08 -71.32
CA ALA A 27 2.36 -19.25 -72.13
C ALA A 27 1.99 -19.11 -73.62
N ALA A 28 0.95 -18.34 -73.95
CA ALA A 28 0.52 -18.14 -75.34
C ALA A 28 1.38 -17.11 -76.11
N LEU A 29 2.18 -16.29 -75.42
CA LEU A 29 3.00 -15.24 -76.03
C LEU A 29 4.40 -15.70 -76.49
N MET A 30 4.78 -16.95 -76.24
CA MET A 30 6.12 -17.49 -76.55
C MET A 30 6.21 -18.34 -77.85
N LEU A 31 5.13 -18.47 -78.62
CA LEU A 31 5.11 -19.30 -79.85
C LEU A 31 4.95 -18.53 -81.17
N ALA A 32 5.00 -17.19 -81.15
CA ALA A 32 4.90 -16.36 -82.36
C ALA A 32 6.07 -15.38 -82.46
N GLY A 33 7.24 -15.90 -82.82
CA GLY A 33 8.48 -15.13 -82.98
C GLY A 33 9.40 -15.73 -84.04
N CYS A 34 8.95 -15.64 -85.29
CA CYS A 34 9.64 -15.76 -86.57
C CYS A 34 11.14 -16.18 -86.58
N ALA A 35 11.38 -17.43 -86.98
CA ALA A 35 12.55 -17.76 -87.80
C ALA A 35 12.26 -17.31 -89.25
N SER A 36 12.87 -16.19 -89.65
CA SER A 36 12.90 -15.72 -91.05
C SER A 36 14.36 -15.64 -91.51
N SER A 37 14.57 -16.24 -92.68
CA SER A 37 15.82 -16.54 -93.40
C SER A 37 16.58 -15.33 -93.98
N GLY A 38 17.90 -15.45 -94.18
CA GLY A 38 18.68 -14.52 -95.02
C GLY A 38 20.19 -14.78 -95.11
N SER A 39 20.58 -15.64 -96.06
CA SER A 39 21.78 -15.70 -96.94
C SER A 39 23.12 -14.97 -96.65
N GLU A 40 24.19 -15.78 -96.71
CA GLU A 40 25.49 -15.66 -97.42
C GLU A 40 26.34 -14.37 -97.46
N GLN A 41 27.51 -14.51 -96.81
CA GLN A 41 28.89 -14.29 -97.29
C GLN A 41 29.25 -13.06 -98.15
N GLY A 42 30.05 -12.16 -97.54
CA GLY A 42 30.89 -11.19 -98.24
C GLY A 42 31.92 -10.50 -97.33
N ALA A 43 33.17 -11.00 -97.37
CA ALA A 43 34.46 -10.28 -97.27
C ALA A 43 34.83 -9.41 -96.01
N PRO A 44 36.13 -9.20 -95.73
CA PRO A 44 36.67 -9.06 -94.37
C PRO A 44 36.76 -7.60 -93.90
N GLU A 45 35.69 -7.11 -93.28
CA GLU A 45 35.72 -5.97 -92.34
C GLU A 45 34.94 -6.27 -91.04
N GLN A 46 34.54 -7.53 -90.83
CA GLN A 46 33.71 -7.95 -89.69
C GLN A 46 34.55 -8.23 -88.42
N GLY A 47 35.86 -8.48 -88.53
CA GLY A 47 36.73 -8.73 -87.38
C GLY A 47 36.90 -7.52 -86.47
N THR A 48 37.05 -6.33 -87.06
CA THR A 48 37.19 -5.06 -86.33
C THR A 48 35.88 -4.59 -85.70
N VAL A 49 34.75 -4.85 -86.35
CA VAL A 49 33.40 -4.55 -85.81
C VAL A 49 33.06 -5.49 -84.65
N ILE A 50 33.37 -6.79 -84.76
CA ILE A 50 33.13 -7.76 -83.68
C ILE A 50 34.05 -7.49 -82.47
N GLU A 51 35.32 -7.15 -82.67
CA GLU A 51 36.20 -6.75 -81.57
C GLU A 51 35.79 -5.43 -80.93
N ALA A 52 35.41 -4.42 -81.72
CA ALA A 52 34.87 -3.16 -81.21
C ALA A 52 33.58 -3.38 -80.40
N GLN A 53 32.72 -4.30 -80.84
CA GLN A 53 31.49 -4.66 -80.15
C GLN A 53 31.75 -5.41 -78.84
N ARG A 54 32.73 -6.32 -78.79
CA ARG A 54 33.15 -6.97 -77.53
C ARG A 54 33.78 -5.99 -76.54
N ILE A 55 34.56 -5.02 -77.02
CA ILE A 55 35.14 -3.97 -76.16
C ILE A 55 34.03 -3.05 -75.62
N ALA A 56 33.04 -2.70 -76.45
CA ALA A 56 31.88 -1.91 -76.03
C ALA A 56 31.00 -2.67 -75.01
N GLU A 57 30.77 -3.97 -75.22
CA GLU A 57 30.05 -4.84 -74.29
C GLU A 57 30.82 -5.03 -72.97
N ALA A 58 32.13 -5.22 -73.02
CA ALA A 58 32.97 -5.30 -71.82
C ALA A 58 32.96 -3.96 -71.03
N ALA A 59 33.00 -2.83 -71.72
CA ALA A 59 32.90 -1.51 -71.09
C ALA A 59 31.50 -1.26 -70.49
N ALA A 60 30.42 -1.71 -71.15
CA ALA A 60 29.07 -1.64 -70.61
C ALA A 60 28.88 -2.56 -69.40
N ALA A 61 29.43 -3.78 -69.44
CA ALA A 61 29.43 -4.72 -68.33
C ALA A 61 30.21 -4.18 -67.12
N ALA A 62 31.36 -3.54 -67.34
CA ALA A 62 32.15 -2.91 -66.28
C ALA A 62 31.38 -1.76 -65.59
N ARG A 63 30.69 -0.89 -66.35
CA ARG A 63 29.85 0.18 -65.78
C ARG A 63 28.65 -0.38 -65.02
N ALA A 64 28.02 -1.43 -65.53
CA ALA A 64 26.93 -2.11 -64.84
C ALA A 64 27.39 -2.79 -63.54
N ALA A 65 28.61 -3.33 -63.51
CA ALA A 65 29.21 -3.90 -62.30
C ALA A 65 29.55 -2.82 -61.26
N GLU A 66 30.09 -1.67 -61.68
CA GLU A 66 30.37 -0.54 -60.79
C GLU A 66 29.09 0.03 -60.17
N GLU A 67 28.03 0.23 -60.97
CA GLU A 67 26.75 0.72 -60.48
C GLU A 67 26.10 -0.25 -59.50
N ARG A 68 26.15 -1.56 -59.78
CA ARG A 68 25.71 -2.60 -58.83
C ARG A 68 26.52 -2.56 -57.53
N ALA A 69 27.83 -2.34 -57.61
CA ALA A 69 28.67 -2.23 -56.43
C ALA A 69 28.33 -0.98 -55.60
N ARG A 70 28.04 0.16 -56.24
CA ARG A 70 27.59 1.38 -55.56
C ARG A 70 26.24 1.19 -54.86
N ILE A 71 25.28 0.55 -55.53
CA ILE A 71 23.96 0.24 -54.95
C ILE A 71 24.11 -0.71 -53.76
N ALA A 72 24.88 -1.79 -53.91
CA ALA A 72 25.12 -2.75 -52.83
C ALA A 72 25.83 -2.11 -51.62
N ALA A 73 26.78 -1.20 -51.84
CA ALA A 73 27.45 -0.47 -50.77
C ALA A 73 26.48 0.49 -50.04
N ALA A 74 25.60 1.18 -50.77
CA ALA A 74 24.59 2.06 -50.19
C ALA A 74 23.53 1.29 -49.39
N GLU A 75 23.12 0.10 -49.86
CA GLU A 75 22.20 -0.78 -49.15
C GLU A 75 22.83 -1.35 -47.88
N ALA A 76 24.08 -1.84 -47.96
CA ALA A 76 24.82 -2.34 -46.79
C ALA A 76 24.99 -1.25 -45.71
N GLU A 77 25.23 0.00 -46.10
CA GLU A 77 25.33 1.12 -45.17
C GLU A 77 23.97 1.44 -44.52
N ARG A 78 22.88 1.44 -45.30
CA ARG A 78 21.52 1.60 -44.74
C ARG A 78 21.16 0.48 -43.76
N GLU A 79 21.55 -0.75 -44.05
CA GLU A 79 21.32 -1.89 -43.14
C GLU A 79 22.10 -1.74 -41.84
N ARG A 80 23.36 -1.30 -41.89
CA ARG A 80 24.16 -1.00 -40.69
C ARG A 80 23.55 0.11 -39.86
N GLN A 81 23.11 1.19 -40.50
CA GLN A 81 22.43 2.31 -39.82
C GLN A 81 21.10 1.87 -39.19
N ALA A 82 20.31 1.06 -39.90
CA ALA A 82 19.06 0.50 -39.38
C ALA A 82 19.31 -0.45 -38.20
N ALA A 83 20.35 -1.30 -38.27
CA ALA A 83 20.73 -2.19 -37.17
C ALA A 83 21.21 -1.41 -35.94
N ALA A 84 22.05 -0.39 -36.13
CA ALA A 84 22.49 0.49 -35.04
C ALA A 84 21.33 1.27 -34.41
N ALA A 85 20.39 1.78 -35.23
CA ALA A 85 19.20 2.46 -34.74
C ALA A 85 18.29 1.52 -33.92
N ARG A 86 18.13 0.26 -34.34
CA ARG A 86 17.39 -0.76 -33.58
C ARG A 86 18.05 -1.05 -32.24
N GLN A 87 19.37 -1.26 -32.22
CA GLN A 87 20.11 -1.49 -30.98
C GLN A 87 20.00 -0.30 -30.01
N GLN A 88 20.11 0.93 -30.52
CA GLN A 88 19.93 2.12 -29.68
C GLN A 88 18.50 2.25 -29.14
N ALA A 89 17.48 1.93 -29.95
CA ALA A 89 16.09 1.94 -29.50
C ALA A 89 15.84 0.89 -28.41
N GLU A 90 16.39 -0.32 -28.57
CA GLU A 90 16.30 -1.39 -27.57
C GLU A 90 17.01 -1.00 -26.27
N GLN A 91 18.21 -0.42 -26.35
CA GLN A 91 18.94 0.04 -25.15
C GLN A 91 18.18 1.15 -24.41
N ARG A 92 17.57 2.10 -25.14
CA ARG A 92 16.74 3.14 -24.54
C ARG A 92 15.51 2.54 -23.86
N ALA A 93 14.81 1.64 -24.54
CA ALA A 93 13.65 0.95 -23.97
C ALA A 93 14.02 0.15 -22.71
N GLN A 94 15.17 -0.53 -22.70
CA GLN A 94 15.67 -1.24 -21.52
C GLN A 94 16.04 -0.30 -20.38
N ALA A 95 16.71 0.83 -20.67
CA ALA A 95 17.07 1.82 -19.67
C ALA A 95 15.83 2.48 -19.05
N GLU A 96 14.83 2.82 -19.87
CA GLU A 96 13.55 3.36 -19.41
C GLU A 96 12.79 2.35 -18.55
N ALA A 97 12.70 1.09 -18.97
CA ALA A 97 12.06 0.03 -18.19
C ALA A 97 12.78 -0.21 -16.86
N ALA A 98 14.11 -0.20 -16.84
CA ALA A 98 14.89 -0.32 -15.61
C ALA A 98 14.68 0.88 -14.68
N ALA A 99 14.64 2.10 -15.22
CA ALA A 99 14.39 3.31 -14.45
C ALA A 99 12.98 3.32 -13.83
N GLN A 100 11.97 2.90 -14.60
CA GLN A 100 10.59 2.75 -14.10
C GLN A 100 10.51 1.69 -13.00
N ALA A 101 11.10 0.51 -13.21
CA ALA A 101 11.12 -0.55 -12.20
C ALA A 101 11.83 -0.10 -10.91
N GLN A 102 12.89 0.69 -11.01
CA GLN A 102 13.55 1.25 -9.84
C GLN A 102 12.68 2.30 -9.14
N ALA A 103 12.05 3.20 -9.89
CA ALA A 103 11.15 4.21 -9.32
C ALA A 103 9.97 3.56 -8.58
N GLU A 104 9.39 2.48 -9.14
CA GLU A 104 8.34 1.70 -8.49
C GLU A 104 8.81 1.03 -7.20
N ARG A 105 10.02 0.44 -7.21
CA ARG A 105 10.62 -0.17 -6.00
C ARG A 105 10.86 0.87 -4.91
N GLU A 106 11.39 2.04 -5.28
CA GLU A 106 11.60 3.13 -4.33
C GLU A 106 10.28 3.68 -3.79
N ALA A 107 9.27 3.84 -4.64
CA ALA A 107 7.93 4.25 -4.21
C ALA A 107 7.29 3.23 -3.26
N ALA A 108 7.40 1.94 -3.57
CA ALA A 108 6.93 0.85 -2.72
C ALA A 108 7.65 0.83 -1.36
N ALA A 109 8.98 0.97 -1.36
CA ALA A 109 9.78 1.02 -0.13
C ALA A 109 9.40 2.23 0.75
N ARG A 110 9.20 3.41 0.14
CA ARG A 110 8.73 4.61 0.87
C ARG A 110 7.32 4.40 1.44
N ALA A 111 6.42 3.78 0.67
CA ALA A 111 5.06 3.50 1.14
C ALA A 111 5.07 2.51 2.32
N GLN A 112 5.89 1.46 2.26
CA GLN A 112 6.06 0.51 3.36
C GLN A 112 6.64 1.19 4.62
N ALA A 113 7.72 1.95 4.47
CA ALA A 113 8.30 2.68 5.60
C ALA A 113 7.31 3.67 6.24
N ALA A 114 6.50 4.36 5.42
CA ALA A 114 5.46 5.26 5.93
C ALA A 114 4.34 4.50 6.65
N ALA A 115 3.94 3.32 6.16
CA ALA A 115 2.94 2.49 6.80
C ALA A 115 3.42 1.96 8.15
N GLU A 116 4.65 1.44 8.21
CA GLU A 116 5.28 0.99 9.45
C GLU A 116 5.39 2.13 10.48
N GLN A 117 5.79 3.32 10.05
CA GLN A 117 5.89 4.46 10.94
C GLN A 117 4.53 4.87 11.50
N ARG A 118 3.47 4.86 10.67
CA ARG A 118 2.10 5.13 11.13
C ARG A 118 1.64 4.07 12.13
N GLN A 119 1.95 2.80 11.89
CA GLN A 119 1.62 1.72 12.81
C GLN A 119 2.32 1.92 14.16
N ARG A 120 3.63 2.19 14.17
CA ARG A 120 4.38 2.46 15.41
C ARG A 120 3.83 3.66 16.17
N GLN A 121 3.45 4.73 15.47
CA GLN A 121 2.82 5.90 16.10
C GLN A 121 1.45 5.56 16.69
N ALA A 122 0.65 4.77 15.99
CA ALA A 122 -0.65 4.32 16.49
C ALA A 122 -0.51 3.43 17.73
N GLU A 123 0.44 2.48 17.71
CA GLU A 123 0.75 1.62 18.85
C GLU A 123 1.26 2.43 20.05
N ALA A 124 2.19 3.37 19.83
CA ALA A 124 2.69 4.24 20.89
C ALA A 124 1.57 5.10 21.49
N ALA A 125 0.67 5.63 20.67
CA ALA A 125 -0.49 6.39 21.14
C ALA A 125 -1.47 5.52 21.95
N GLN A 126 -1.69 4.27 21.54
CA GLN A 126 -2.52 3.32 22.29
C GLN A 126 -1.91 2.98 23.64
N VAL A 127 -0.60 2.70 23.70
CA VAL A 127 0.10 2.43 24.96
C VAL A 127 0.04 3.63 25.89
N ALA A 128 0.25 4.85 25.38
CA ALA A 128 0.12 6.07 26.18
C ALA A 128 -1.29 6.23 26.75
N ARG A 129 -2.32 5.93 25.95
CA ARG A 129 -3.72 5.96 26.38
C ARG A 129 -4.02 4.91 27.45
N ILE A 130 -3.46 3.70 27.34
CA ILE A 130 -3.61 2.66 28.36
C ILE A 130 -2.98 3.13 29.68
N ALA A 131 -1.76 3.69 29.64
CA ALA A 131 -1.09 4.18 30.83
C ALA A 131 -1.87 5.32 31.52
N GLU A 132 -2.47 6.23 30.75
CA GLU A 132 -3.37 7.27 31.26
C GLU A 132 -4.59 6.66 31.97
N LEU A 133 -5.28 5.72 31.32
CA LEU A 133 -6.46 5.05 31.88
C LEU A 133 -6.12 4.23 33.13
N GLU A 134 -4.95 3.58 33.17
CA GLU A 134 -4.49 2.86 34.36
C GLU A 134 -4.25 3.80 35.54
N ALA A 135 -3.67 4.98 35.28
CA ALA A 135 -3.50 6.01 36.30
C ALA A 135 -4.85 6.56 36.81
N GLU A 136 -5.80 6.81 35.90
CA GLU A 136 -7.17 7.22 36.26
C GLU A 136 -7.87 6.16 37.12
N ILE A 137 -7.77 4.88 36.75
CA ILE A 137 -8.34 3.77 37.52
C ILE A 137 -7.70 3.67 38.91
N ALA A 138 -6.37 3.82 39.00
CA ALA A 138 -5.67 3.81 40.28
C ALA A 138 -6.14 4.97 41.18
N ALA A 139 -6.28 6.17 40.63
CA ALA A 139 -6.80 7.34 41.35
C ALA A 139 -8.25 7.13 41.81
N ALA A 140 -9.11 6.60 40.93
CA ALA A 140 -10.51 6.31 41.25
C ALA A 140 -10.64 5.24 42.36
N ARG A 141 -9.78 4.21 42.32
CA ARG A 141 -9.72 3.17 43.37
C ARG A 141 -9.25 3.75 44.70
N ALA A 142 -8.23 4.62 44.68
CA ALA A 142 -7.75 5.29 45.90
C ALA A 142 -8.85 6.17 46.51
N SER A 143 -9.51 7.01 45.70
CA SER A 143 -10.64 7.84 46.15
C SER A 143 -11.78 6.99 46.73
N THR A 144 -12.16 5.90 46.05
CA THR A 144 -13.18 4.97 46.54
C THR A 144 -12.78 4.33 47.88
N GLY A 145 -11.51 3.96 48.04
CA GLY A 145 -10.98 3.41 49.29
C GLY A 145 -11.03 4.42 50.44
N THR A 146 -10.70 5.69 50.18
CA THR A 146 -10.82 6.78 51.16
C THR A 146 -12.27 6.99 51.59
N VAL A 147 -13.22 7.01 50.64
CA VAL A 147 -14.65 7.13 50.94
C VAL A 147 -15.16 5.94 51.74
N ALA A 148 -14.77 4.71 51.38
CA ALA A 148 -15.15 3.51 52.13
C ALA A 148 -14.64 3.57 53.58
N THR A 149 -13.40 4.04 53.79
CA THR A 149 -12.82 4.21 55.12
C THR A 149 -13.57 5.28 55.91
N ALA A 150 -13.90 6.42 55.29
CA ALA A 150 -14.68 7.47 55.92
C ALA A 150 -16.09 6.99 56.32
N ASN A 151 -16.74 6.19 55.47
CA ASN A 151 -18.04 5.59 55.77
C ASN A 151 -17.96 4.64 56.98
N GLY A 152 -16.94 3.78 57.05
CA GLY A 152 -16.75 2.91 58.22
C GLY A 152 -16.59 3.71 59.52
N LYS A 153 -15.87 4.84 59.49
CA LYS A 153 -15.75 5.75 60.64
C LYS A 153 -17.09 6.40 61.02
N LEU A 154 -17.93 6.74 60.04
CA LEU A 154 -19.27 7.27 60.31
C LEU A 154 -20.20 6.19 60.90
N GLU A 155 -20.10 4.94 60.44
CA GLU A 155 -20.84 3.82 61.02
C GLU A 155 -20.44 3.58 62.49
N GLU A 156 -19.13 3.62 62.80
CA GLU A 156 -18.65 3.57 64.19
C GLU A 156 -19.15 4.76 65.02
N ALA A 157 -19.21 5.96 64.44
CA ALA A 157 -19.73 7.14 65.12
C ALA A 157 -21.24 7.02 65.41
N ILE A 158 -22.01 6.42 64.50
CA ILE A 158 -23.43 6.12 64.69
C ILE A 158 -23.59 5.14 65.85
N ALA A 159 -22.83 4.05 65.87
CA ALA A 159 -22.89 3.07 66.96
C ALA A 159 -22.55 3.70 68.32
N ALA A 160 -21.52 4.57 68.39
CA ALA A 160 -21.19 5.30 69.62
C ALA A 160 -22.31 6.27 70.04
N ALA A 161 -23.00 6.90 69.09
CA ALA A 161 -24.15 7.77 69.38
C ALA A 161 -25.36 6.98 69.87
N GLU A 162 -25.61 5.79 69.34
CA GLU A 162 -26.67 4.89 69.80
C GLU A 162 -26.39 4.41 71.23
N GLU A 163 -25.16 3.98 71.53
CA GLU A 163 -24.73 3.60 72.88
C GLU A 163 -24.88 4.77 73.86
N LEU A 164 -24.47 5.99 73.46
CA LEU A 164 -24.66 7.20 74.24
C LEU A 164 -26.14 7.47 74.55
N LEU A 165 -27.03 7.30 73.57
CA LEU A 165 -28.47 7.47 73.78
C LEU A 165 -29.04 6.45 74.77
N GLU A 166 -28.61 5.18 74.69
CA GLU A 166 -29.02 4.14 75.64
C GLU A 166 -28.57 4.49 77.06
N VAL A 167 -27.31 4.89 77.24
CA VAL A 167 -26.77 5.30 78.54
C VAL A 167 -27.52 6.53 79.07
N LEU A 168 -27.75 7.55 78.25
CA LEU A 168 -28.50 8.75 78.66
C LEU A 168 -29.93 8.41 79.10
N ASN A 169 -30.61 7.51 78.38
CA ASN A 169 -31.94 7.05 78.77
C ASN A 169 -31.91 6.29 80.10
N ALA A 170 -30.92 5.43 80.33
CA ALA A 170 -30.75 4.75 81.61
C ALA A 170 -30.47 5.74 82.76
N GLU A 171 -29.65 6.76 82.52
CA GLU A 171 -29.36 7.81 83.51
C GLU A 171 -30.61 8.66 83.82
N GLN A 172 -31.47 8.95 82.85
CA GLN A 172 -32.73 9.65 83.08
C GLN A 172 -33.65 8.91 84.07
N LEU A 173 -33.68 7.58 84.02
CA LEU A 173 -34.46 6.77 84.96
C LEU A 173 -33.97 6.91 86.41
N LYS A 174 -32.66 7.10 86.61
CA LYS A 174 -32.07 7.28 87.95
C LYS A 174 -32.57 8.55 88.65
N TYR A 175 -32.83 9.62 87.90
CA TYR A 175 -33.41 10.85 88.45
C TYR A 175 -34.85 10.66 88.95
N GLY A 176 -35.54 9.60 88.53
CA GLY A 176 -36.84 9.21 89.07
C GLY A 176 -36.77 8.51 90.43
N ASN A 177 -35.57 8.10 90.89
CA ASN A 177 -35.35 7.37 92.13
C ASN A 177 -34.28 8.08 93.00
N THR A 178 -34.72 9.06 93.78
CA THR A 178 -33.87 9.88 94.64
C THR A 178 -34.04 9.57 96.12
N ASN A 179 -32.99 9.79 96.89
CA ASN A 179 -32.98 9.65 98.34
C ASN A 179 -33.64 10.88 99.02
N ALA A 180 -33.73 10.86 100.36
CA ALA A 180 -34.33 11.95 101.13
C ALA A 180 -33.58 13.31 101.00
N ALA A 181 -32.33 13.30 100.52
CA ALA A 181 -31.56 14.50 100.21
C ALA A 181 -31.76 14.99 98.77
N GLY A 182 -32.55 14.28 97.95
CA GLY A 182 -32.81 14.60 96.55
C GLY A 182 -31.74 14.10 95.57
N GLU A 183 -30.80 13.26 96.02
CA GLU A 183 -29.74 12.70 95.18
C GLU A 183 -30.15 11.33 94.61
N PRO A 184 -29.74 10.98 93.38
CA PRO A 184 -29.98 9.64 92.83
C PRO A 184 -29.44 8.53 93.74
N VAL A 185 -30.24 7.49 93.97
CA VAL A 185 -29.83 6.33 94.79
C VAL A 185 -28.70 5.55 94.11
N GLU A 186 -28.75 5.45 92.78
CA GLU A 186 -27.67 4.88 91.96
C GLU A 186 -26.71 5.98 91.49
N PRO A 187 -25.39 5.75 91.52
CA PRO A 187 -24.42 6.74 91.05
C PRO A 187 -24.58 7.02 89.55
N LEU A 188 -24.34 8.28 89.17
CA LEU A 188 -24.41 8.72 87.79
C LEU A 188 -23.15 8.34 87.01
N GLN A 189 -23.30 7.94 85.75
CA GLN A 189 -22.21 7.50 84.87
C GLN A 189 -21.71 8.65 83.98
N LYS A 190 -21.28 9.76 84.59
CA LYS A 190 -20.90 10.99 83.86
C LYS A 190 -19.65 10.81 83.01
N GLU A 191 -18.70 10.04 83.53
CA GLU A 191 -17.43 9.72 82.86
C GLU A 191 -17.66 8.88 81.60
N LEU A 192 -18.52 7.86 81.68
CA LEU A 192 -18.89 7.03 80.53
C LEU A 192 -19.58 7.86 79.44
N ILE A 193 -20.49 8.77 79.81
CA ILE A 193 -21.14 9.69 78.87
C ILE A 193 -20.11 10.56 78.17
N ALA A 194 -19.19 11.16 78.92
CA ALA A 194 -18.14 12.01 78.35
C ALA A 194 -17.21 11.23 77.39
N ASP A 195 -16.86 10.00 77.73
CA ASP A 195 -16.02 9.13 76.89
C ASP A 195 -16.75 8.76 75.58
N LEU A 196 -18.04 8.42 75.63
CA LEU A 196 -18.85 8.11 74.45
C LEU A 196 -19.06 9.35 73.55
N GLU A 197 -19.29 10.53 74.14
CA GLU A 197 -19.37 11.79 73.42
C GLU A 197 -18.06 12.10 72.70
N ALA A 198 -16.93 12.01 73.40
CA ALA A 198 -15.60 12.24 72.86
C ALA A 198 -15.28 11.25 71.72
N ARG A 199 -15.62 9.97 71.89
CA ARG A 199 -15.41 8.94 70.87
C ARG A 199 -16.21 9.23 69.61
N LYS A 200 -17.50 9.54 69.74
CA LYS A 200 -18.38 9.91 68.61
C LYS A 200 -17.85 11.14 67.86
N ASP A 201 -17.43 12.18 68.58
CA ASP A 201 -16.91 13.40 67.97
C ASP A 201 -15.55 13.19 67.29
N SER A 202 -14.67 12.38 67.88
CA SER A 202 -13.38 11.99 67.25
C SER A 202 -13.61 11.25 65.93
N LEU A 203 -14.47 10.23 65.92
CA LEU A 203 -14.77 9.43 64.74
C LEU A 203 -15.35 10.28 63.60
N LYS A 204 -16.22 11.23 63.95
CA LYS A 204 -16.77 12.20 62.99
C LYS A 204 -15.67 13.10 62.40
N GLN A 205 -14.77 13.60 63.22
CA GLN A 205 -13.64 14.43 62.76
C GLN A 205 -12.69 13.64 61.87
N GLU A 206 -12.37 12.40 62.23
CA GLU A 206 -11.55 11.49 61.42
C GLU A 206 -12.19 11.24 60.04
N ALA A 207 -13.49 10.95 60.00
CA ALA A 207 -14.22 10.77 58.75
C ALA A 207 -14.19 12.03 57.88
N GLN A 208 -14.41 13.20 58.48
CA GLN A 208 -14.37 14.49 57.78
C GLN A 208 -12.97 14.82 57.24
N ALA A 209 -11.92 14.47 57.98
CA ALA A 209 -10.54 14.66 57.56
C ALA A 209 -10.18 13.75 56.37
N LEU A 210 -10.76 12.55 56.28
CA LEU A 210 -10.56 11.64 55.16
C LEU A 210 -11.24 12.14 53.87
N THR A 211 -12.42 12.75 53.98
CA THR A 211 -13.16 13.24 52.79
C THR A 211 -12.72 14.61 52.28
N GLN A 212 -11.89 15.33 53.05
CA GLN A 212 -11.36 16.65 52.68
C GLN A 212 -9.97 16.59 52.01
N GLN A 213 -9.39 15.41 51.87
CA GLN A 213 -8.14 15.14 51.15
C GLN A 213 -8.41 14.80 49.69
#